data_AF-A0A7S0U8Q6-F1
#
_entry.id   AF-A0A7S0U8Q6-F1
#
_cell.length_a   1.000
_cell.length_b   1.000
_cell.length_c   1.000
_cell.angle_alpha   90.00
_cell.angle_beta   90.00
_cell.angle_gamma   90.00
#
_symmetry.space_group_name_H-M   'P 1'
#
loop_
_entity.id
_entity.type
_entity.pdbx_description
1 polymer ?
#
loop_
_entity_poly.entity_id
_entity_poly.type
_entity_poly.pdbx_seq_one_letter_code
_entity_poly.pdbx_strand_id
1 'polypeptide(L)'
;GGGNGAMGRYTSAKSFDDRSTEIAAAPTAAEVKEGAEKKKDVLEVSNTMGSTAGAGSGDFHQYRNSRRRELFRLERIDADAQREEEDRAFNERKRERAEEEEAKRQKRAEKRRKKKDKKKG
;
A
#
# COMPACT_ATOMS: atom_id res chain seq x y z
N GLY A 1 16.53 -33.02 57.13
CA GLY A 1 16.20 -31.63 56.75
C GLY A 1 16.11 -31.56 55.25
N GLY A 2 15.28 -30.77 54.59
CA GLY A 2 14.40 -29.66 54.94
C GLY A 2 13.86 -29.17 53.58
N GLY A 3 12.60 -28.77 53.52
CA GLY A 3 11.81 -28.67 52.28
C GLY A 3 12.21 -27.59 51.28
N ASN A 4 11.56 -27.60 50.11
CA ASN A 4 10.52 -26.60 49.79
C ASN A 4 10.01 -26.73 48.35
N GLY A 5 8.67 -26.83 48.24
CA GLY A 5 7.83 -26.19 47.24
C GLY A 5 8.25 -26.19 45.77
N ALA A 6 7.83 -27.21 45.01
CA ALA A 6 7.71 -27.10 43.56
C ALA A 6 6.48 -26.23 43.23
N MET A 7 6.71 -24.92 43.12
CA MET A 7 5.73 -23.91 42.79
C MET A 7 5.31 -24.03 41.31
N GLY A 8 4.01 -24.23 41.10
CA GLY A 8 3.20 -24.01 39.89
C GLY A 8 3.89 -23.95 38.51
N ARG A 9 3.59 -24.95 37.67
CA ARG A 9 3.62 -24.80 36.21
C ARG A 9 2.20 -24.87 35.67
N TYR A 10 1.46 -23.77 35.82
CA TYR A 10 0.29 -23.55 34.98
C TYR A 10 0.78 -23.20 33.58
N THR A 11 0.92 -24.20 32.72
CA THR A 11 1.03 -23.99 31.27
C THR A 11 -0.07 -24.77 30.59
N SER A 12 -1.30 -24.25 30.64
CA SER A 12 -2.34 -24.66 29.70
C SER A 12 -2.00 -24.08 28.33
N ALA A 13 -1.10 -24.72 27.60
CA ALA A 13 -0.92 -24.43 26.20
C ALA A 13 -2.18 -24.96 25.48
N LYS A 14 -3.13 -24.07 25.18
CA LYS A 14 -4.16 -24.36 24.17
C LYS A 14 -3.41 -24.46 22.84
N SER A 15 -3.19 -25.67 22.35
CA SER A 15 -2.78 -25.90 20.97
C SER A 15 -3.95 -25.48 20.07
N PHE A 16 -3.80 -24.35 19.40
CA PHE A 16 -4.70 -23.97 18.32
C PHE A 16 -4.33 -24.89 17.13
N ASP A 17 -5.17 -25.88 16.87
CA ASP A 17 -5.03 -26.78 15.72
C ASP A 17 -5.43 -26.01 14.45
N ASP A 18 -4.44 -25.51 13.73
CA ASP A 18 -4.59 -24.61 12.56
C ASP A 18 -4.91 -25.38 11.27
N ARG A 19 -5.89 -26.30 11.32
CA ARG A 19 -6.15 -27.25 10.21
C ARG A 19 -7.57 -27.25 9.63
N SER A 20 -8.43 -26.29 9.96
CA SER A 20 -9.75 -26.21 9.30
C SER A 20 -10.39 -24.83 9.28
N THR A 21 -9.59 -23.78 9.14
CA THR A 21 -10.11 -22.50 8.63
C THR A 21 -9.52 -22.28 7.25
N GLU A 22 -10.25 -22.70 6.22
CA GLU A 22 -10.10 -22.07 4.90
C GLU A 22 -10.54 -20.61 5.06
N ILE A 23 -9.62 -19.78 5.54
CA ILE A 23 -9.75 -18.34 5.49
C ILE A 23 -9.56 -18.04 4.01
N ALA A 24 -10.66 -17.82 3.28
CA ALA A 24 -10.59 -17.21 1.97
C ALA A 24 -9.71 -15.97 2.13
N ALA A 25 -8.52 -16.00 1.50
CA ALA A 25 -7.55 -14.94 1.63
C ALA A 25 -8.27 -13.62 1.33
N ALA A 26 -8.24 -12.68 2.28
CA ALA A 26 -8.80 -11.37 2.04
C ALA A 26 -8.21 -10.85 0.73
N PRO A 27 -9.04 -10.31 -0.18
CA PRO A 27 -8.57 -9.91 -1.51
C PRO A 27 -7.37 -8.99 -1.32
N THR A 28 -6.28 -9.33 -2.01
CA THR A 28 -5.05 -8.56 -1.85
C THR A 28 -5.33 -7.11 -2.29
N ALA A 29 -4.63 -6.13 -1.71
CA ALA A 29 -4.87 -4.72 -2.03
C ALA A 29 -4.74 -4.41 -3.54
N ALA A 30 -4.03 -5.25 -4.29
CA ALA A 30 -3.93 -5.21 -5.74
C ALA A 30 -5.23 -5.67 -6.45
N GLU A 31 -5.87 -6.75 -5.98
CA GLU A 31 -7.11 -7.29 -6.56
C GLU A 31 -8.30 -6.34 -6.36
N VAL A 32 -8.34 -5.61 -5.24
CA VAL A 32 -9.37 -4.59 -4.98
C VAL A 32 -9.23 -3.40 -5.94
N LYS A 33 -8.00 -3.04 -6.33
CA LYS A 33 -7.74 -2.00 -7.35
C LYS A 33 -8.13 -2.49 -8.74
N GLU A 34 -7.76 -3.71 -9.10
CA GLU A 34 -8.04 -4.29 -10.42
C GLU A 34 -9.56 -4.44 -10.70
N GLY A 35 -10.35 -4.76 -9.67
CA GLY A 35 -11.82 -4.83 -9.76
C GLY A 35 -12.51 -3.48 -9.95
N ALA A 36 -11.87 -2.38 -9.54
CA ALA A 36 -12.39 -1.02 -9.69
C ALA A 36 -12.02 -0.37 -11.04
N GLU A 37 -10.92 -0.80 -11.65
CA GLU A 37 -10.32 -0.15 -12.84
C GLU A 37 -10.93 -0.55 -14.19
N LYS A 38 -11.71 -1.64 -14.28
CA LYS A 38 -12.19 -2.14 -15.59
C LYS A 38 -13.62 -1.72 -15.98
N LYS A 39 -14.08 -0.54 -15.57
CA LYS A 39 -15.27 0.07 -16.17
C LYS A 39 -14.82 1.03 -17.26
N LYS A 40 -15.00 0.63 -18.53
CA LYS A 40 -14.66 1.43 -19.72
C LYS A 40 -15.10 2.88 -19.53
N ASP A 41 -14.16 3.82 -19.62
CA ASP A 41 -14.40 5.29 -19.66
C ASP A 41 -15.07 5.74 -20.97
N VAL A 42 -15.78 4.84 -21.67
CA VAL A 42 -16.58 5.20 -22.83
C VAL A 42 -17.89 5.73 -22.28
N LEU A 43 -18.00 7.04 -22.19
CA LEU A 43 -19.28 7.73 -22.07
C LEU A 43 -20.03 7.52 -23.39
N GLU A 44 -20.62 6.35 -23.57
CA GLU A 44 -21.58 6.11 -24.65
C GLU A 44 -22.79 7.00 -24.37
N VAL A 45 -22.83 8.16 -25.04
CA VAL A 45 -23.92 9.13 -24.90
C VAL A 45 -25.02 8.72 -25.88
N SER A 46 -26.05 8.04 -25.38
CA SER A 46 -27.17 7.54 -26.17
C SER A 46 -28.17 8.62 -26.61
N ASN A 47 -28.04 9.86 -26.13
CA ASN A 47 -29.02 10.94 -26.32
C ASN A 47 -28.33 12.17 -26.93
N THR A 48 -28.04 12.12 -28.22
CA THR A 48 -27.45 13.24 -28.97
C THR A 48 -28.55 14.01 -29.72
N MET A 49 -29.00 15.13 -29.14
CA MET A 49 -29.77 16.11 -29.89
C MET A 49 -28.82 16.76 -30.92
N GLY A 50 -29.30 17.04 -32.15
CA GLY A 50 -28.45 17.54 -33.24
C GLY A 50 -27.67 18.81 -32.85
N SER A 51 -26.48 19.00 -33.43
CA SER A 51 -25.52 20.06 -33.08
C SER A 51 -26.03 21.51 -33.21
N THR A 52 -27.24 21.70 -33.73
CA THR A 52 -27.92 22.99 -33.94
C THR A 52 -29.24 23.12 -33.18
N ALA A 53 -29.61 22.13 -32.36
CA ALA A 53 -30.84 22.19 -31.58
C ALA A 53 -30.64 23.07 -30.33
N GLY A 54 -31.67 23.86 -29.98
CA GLY A 54 -31.63 24.73 -28.81
C GLY A 54 -31.58 23.94 -27.49
N ALA A 55 -31.24 24.63 -26.39
CA ALA A 55 -31.16 24.00 -25.07
C ALA A 55 -32.52 23.45 -24.62
N GLY A 56 -32.60 22.13 -24.44
CA GLY A 56 -33.75 21.42 -23.91
C GLY A 56 -33.81 21.45 -22.38
N SER A 57 -34.98 21.20 -21.81
CA SER A 57 -35.19 21.19 -20.34
C SER A 57 -34.35 20.13 -19.60
N GLY A 58 -33.86 19.11 -20.31
CA GLY A 58 -32.99 18.07 -19.76
C GLY A 58 -31.49 18.39 -19.79
N ASP A 59 -31.06 19.41 -20.54
CA ASP A 59 -29.64 19.67 -20.80
C ASP A 59 -28.91 20.17 -19.55
N PHE A 60 -29.62 20.93 -18.70
CA PHE A 60 -29.08 21.36 -17.42
C PHE A 60 -28.69 20.18 -16.53
N HIS A 61 -29.55 19.16 -16.44
CA HIS A 61 -29.27 17.99 -15.61
C HIS A 61 -28.16 17.11 -16.20
N GLN A 62 -28.06 17.03 -17.54
CA GLN A 62 -26.96 16.36 -18.22
C GLN A 62 -25.62 17.04 -17.91
N TYR A 63 -25.54 18.36 -18.05
CA TYR A 63 -24.35 19.14 -17.68
C TYR A 63 -24.00 19.00 -16.20
N ARG A 64 -24.98 19.08 -15.31
CA ARG A 64 -24.73 18.91 -13.86
C ARG A 64 -24.12 17.55 -13.56
N ASN A 65 -24.64 16.49 -14.18
CA ASN A 65 -24.17 15.13 -13.96
C ASN A 65 -22.79 14.90 -14.59
N SER A 66 -22.55 15.39 -15.82
CA SER A 66 -21.23 15.27 -16.47
C SER A 66 -20.16 16.06 -15.73
N ARG A 67 -20.48 17.29 -15.31
CA ARG A 67 -19.58 18.11 -14.50
C ARG A 67 -19.24 17.46 -13.16
N ARG A 68 -20.23 16.88 -12.48
CA ARG A 68 -19.98 16.15 -11.22
C ARG A 68 -19.02 14.99 -11.45
N ARG A 69 -19.27 14.17 -12.48
CA ARG A 69 -18.38 13.04 -12.84
C ARG A 69 -16.96 13.52 -13.12
N GLU A 70 -16.82 14.61 -13.84
CA GLU A 70 -15.51 15.16 -14.20
C GLU A 70 -14.76 15.73 -12.98
N LEU A 71 -15.44 16.44 -12.08
CA LEU A 71 -14.82 16.93 -10.85
C LEU A 71 -14.31 15.78 -9.97
N PHE A 72 -15.12 14.74 -9.76
CA PHE A 72 -14.68 13.54 -9.04
C PHE A 72 -13.50 12.85 -9.72
N ARG A 73 -13.46 12.84 -11.06
CA ARG A 73 -12.34 12.27 -11.83
C ARG A 73 -11.05 13.06 -11.58
N LEU A 74 -11.13 14.39 -11.63
CA LEU A 74 -9.99 15.28 -11.38
C LEU A 74 -9.49 15.14 -9.94
N GLU A 75 -10.40 15.17 -8.96
CA GLU A 75 -10.05 14.99 -7.54
C GLU A 75 -9.34 13.65 -7.28
N ARG A 76 -9.78 12.57 -7.94
CA ARG A 76 -9.12 11.25 -7.83
C ARG A 76 -7.71 11.29 -8.40
N ILE A 77 -7.54 11.88 -9.59
CA ILE A 77 -6.23 12.00 -10.24
C ILE A 77 -5.26 12.80 -9.38
N ASP A 78 -5.71 13.93 -8.83
CA ASP A 78 -4.88 14.76 -7.97
C ASP A 78 -4.49 14.04 -6.68
N ALA A 79 -5.42 13.31 -6.07
CA ALA A 79 -5.15 12.51 -4.88
C ALA A 79 -4.17 11.36 -5.13
N ASP A 80 -4.30 10.67 -6.27
CA ASP A 80 -3.39 9.59 -6.66
C ASP A 80 -1.99 10.14 -6.95
N ALA A 81 -1.88 11.29 -7.63
CA ALA A 81 -0.60 11.95 -7.89
C ALA A 81 0.12 12.35 -6.59
N GLN A 82 -0.60 12.91 -5.62
CA GLN A 82 -0.03 13.25 -4.30
C GLN A 82 0.48 12.01 -3.56
N ARG A 83 -0.29 10.92 -3.58
CA ARG A 83 0.14 9.65 -2.95
C ARG A 83 1.39 9.09 -3.59
N GLU A 84 1.48 9.10 -4.92
CA GLU A 84 2.67 8.63 -5.64
C GLU A 84 3.91 9.47 -5.32
N GLU A 85 3.76 10.78 -5.18
CA GLU A 85 4.84 11.69 -4.79
C GLU A 85 5.32 11.41 -3.36
N GLU A 86 4.39 11.27 -2.41
CA GLU A 86 4.68 10.95 -1.01
C GLU A 86 5.37 9.59 -0.87
N ASP A 87 4.87 8.57 -1.58
CA ASP A 87 5.44 7.23 -1.59
C ASP A 87 6.85 7.23 -2.20
N ARG A 88 7.07 7.98 -3.30
CA ARG A 88 8.39 8.13 -3.91
C ARG A 88 9.37 8.77 -2.92
N ALA A 89 8.99 9.90 -2.32
CA ALA A 89 9.82 10.61 -1.36
C ALA A 89 10.11 9.77 -0.10
N PHE A 90 9.15 8.96 0.35
CA PHE A 90 9.35 8.02 1.45
C PHE A 90 10.36 6.93 1.09
N ASN A 91 10.21 6.32 -0.09
CA ASN A 91 11.10 5.26 -0.55
C ASN A 91 12.53 5.75 -0.80
N GLU A 92 12.69 6.96 -1.35
CA GLU A 92 14.00 7.61 -1.51
C GLU A 92 14.69 7.81 -0.16
N ARG A 93 14.01 8.44 0.81
CA ARG A 93 14.56 8.62 2.18
C ARG A 93 14.92 7.30 2.86
N LYS A 94 14.09 6.26 2.67
CA LYS A 94 14.36 4.92 3.21
C LYS A 94 15.61 4.31 2.58
N ARG A 95 15.77 4.47 1.27
CA ARG A 95 16.94 3.97 0.53
C ARG A 95 18.22 4.69 0.96
N GLU A 96 18.21 6.02 1.05
CA GLU A 96 19.35 6.80 1.51
C GLU A 96 19.80 6.39 2.92
N ARG A 97 18.86 6.25 3.85
CA ARG A 97 19.17 5.78 5.21
C ARG A 97 19.77 4.38 5.21
N ALA A 98 19.25 3.48 4.40
CA ALA A 98 19.80 2.13 4.26
C ALA A 98 21.24 2.19 3.74
N GLU A 99 21.49 2.90 2.65
CA GLU A 99 22.82 3.07 2.05
C GLU A 99 23.84 3.66 3.03
N GLU A 100 23.45 4.66 3.83
CA GLU A 100 24.29 5.21 4.89
C GLU A 100 24.64 4.17 5.97
N GLU A 101 23.66 3.41 6.43
CA GLU A 101 23.86 2.36 7.42
C GLU A 101 24.76 1.25 6.88
N GLU A 102 24.59 0.87 5.62
CA GLU A 102 25.45 -0.10 4.94
C GLU A 102 26.89 0.42 4.83
N ALA A 103 27.09 1.66 4.41
CA ALA A 103 28.41 2.28 4.34
C ALA A 103 29.09 2.33 5.72
N LYS A 104 28.35 2.70 6.78
CA LYS A 104 28.84 2.67 8.17
C LYS A 104 29.19 1.24 8.60
N ARG A 105 28.36 0.25 8.24
CA ARG A 105 28.57 -1.18 8.52
C ARG A 105 29.81 -1.73 7.82
N GLN A 106 30.00 -1.42 6.54
CA GLN A 106 31.17 -1.81 5.74
C GLN A 106 32.46 -1.22 6.32
N LYS A 107 32.49 0.10 6.58
CA LYS A 107 33.64 0.77 7.23
C LYS A 107 34.01 0.12 8.57
N ARG A 108 33.03 -0.23 9.41
CA ARG A 108 33.26 -0.94 10.68
C ARG A 108 33.79 -2.36 10.46
N ALA A 109 33.26 -3.08 9.46
CA ALA A 109 33.72 -4.42 9.11
C ALA A 109 35.17 -4.42 8.61
N GLU A 110 35.55 -3.49 7.74
CA GLU A 110 36.91 -3.32 7.26
C GLU A 110 37.90 -3.01 8.38
N LYS A 111 37.54 -2.09 9.29
CA LYS A 111 38.38 -1.78 10.48
C LYS A 111 38.60 -3.03 11.34
N ARG A 112 37.58 -3.89 11.49
CA ARG A 112 37.72 -5.17 12.22
C ARG A 112 38.59 -6.17 11.48
N ARG A 113 38.47 -6.29 10.15
CA ARG A 113 39.33 -7.16 9.32
C ARG A 113 40.80 -6.75 9.45
N LYS A 114 41.14 -5.47 9.21
CA LYS A 114 42.50 -4.94 9.36
C LYS A 114 43.10 -5.19 10.75
N LYS A 115 42.31 -5.08 11.82
CA LYS A 115 42.77 -5.38 13.19
C LYS A 115 43.05 -6.87 13.41
N LYS A 116 42.23 -7.76 12.83
CA LYS A 116 42.45 -9.22 12.89
C LYS A 116 43.72 -9.60 12.14
N ASP A 117 43.94 -9.05 10.95
CA ASP A 117 45.12 -9.35 10.12
C ASP A 117 46.42 -8.96 10.85
N LYS A 118 46.45 -7.78 11.49
CA LYS A 118 47.59 -7.32 12.33
C LYS A 118 47.87 -8.17 13.58
N LYS A 119 46.91 -8.96 14.06
CA LYS A 119 47.10 -9.87 15.21
C LYS A 119 47.54 -11.26 14.78
N LYS A 120 47.36 -11.59 13.50
CA LYS A 120 47.63 -12.92 12.94
C LYS A 120 49.01 -13.01 12.29
N GLY A 121 49.55 -11.88 11.83
CA GLY A 121 50.99 -11.70 11.59
C GLY A 121 51.67 -11.16 12.83
#